data_AF-A0A917RDZ4-F1
#
_entry.id   AF-A0A917RDZ4-F1
#
_cell.length_a   1.000
_cell.length_b   1.000
_cell.length_c   1.000
_cell.angle_alpha   90.00
_cell.angle_beta   90.00
_cell.angle_gamma   90.00
#
_symmetry.space_group_name_H-M   'P 1'
#
loop_
_entity.id
_entity.type
_entity.pdbx_description
1 polymer ?
#
loop_
_entity_poly.entity_id
_entity_poly.type
_entity_poly.pdbx_seq_one_letter_code
_entity_poly.pdbx_strand_id
1 'polypeptide(L)'
;MSREAEELFGLGSKEVLGRSADAVLADAETGAGVSAAWGGGPAWSARPSAGRRGDGRPVPVSLSLTQLALGVGATGWLLVAMDSEPAHR
;
A
#
# COMPACT_ATOMS: atom_id res chain seq x y z
N MET A 1 2.87 1.71 -10.15
CA MET A 1 3.86 1.47 -9.07
C MET A 1 5.10 2.27 -9.42
N SER A 2 5.71 2.98 -8.47
CA SER A 2 6.98 3.69 -8.70
C SER A 2 8.16 2.74 -8.46
N ARG A 3 9.37 3.14 -8.88
CA ARG A 3 10.58 2.34 -8.68
C ARG A 3 10.88 2.07 -7.20
N GLU A 4 10.69 3.07 -6.36
CA GLU A 4 10.92 2.99 -4.91
C GLU A 4 9.96 1.98 -4.27
N ALA A 5 8.71 1.92 -4.76
CA ALA A 5 7.77 0.91 -4.32
C ALA A 5 8.19 -0.50 -4.77
N GLU A 6 8.71 -0.65 -6.01
CA GLU A 6 9.24 -1.94 -6.49
C GLU A 6 10.40 -2.43 -5.61
N GLU A 7 11.30 -1.54 -5.20
CA GLU A 7 12.42 -1.85 -4.29
C GLU A 7 11.95 -2.18 -2.87
N LEU A 8 10.98 -1.41 -2.34
CA LEU A 8 10.42 -1.60 -1.00
C LEU A 8 9.66 -2.93 -0.86
N PHE A 9 8.86 -3.31 -1.86
CA PHE A 9 8.06 -4.54 -1.83
C PHE A 9 8.73 -5.71 -2.55
N GLY A 10 9.79 -5.49 -3.31
CA GLY A 10 10.43 -6.54 -4.12
C GLY A 10 9.50 -7.13 -5.19
N LEU A 11 8.57 -6.33 -5.70
CA LEU A 11 7.58 -6.72 -6.70
C LEU A 11 7.64 -5.74 -7.87
N GLY A 12 7.82 -6.24 -9.08
CA GLY A 12 7.81 -5.42 -10.29
C GLY A 12 6.39 -4.96 -10.64
N SER A 13 6.28 -3.78 -11.23
CA SER A 13 5.01 -3.20 -11.71
C SER A 13 4.20 -4.16 -12.58
N LYS A 14 4.85 -4.89 -13.50
CA LYS A 14 4.18 -5.86 -14.38
C LYS A 14 3.54 -7.03 -13.62
N GLU A 15 4.01 -7.35 -12.41
CA GLU A 15 3.52 -8.48 -11.62
C GLU A 15 2.26 -8.11 -10.80
N VAL A 16 2.02 -6.81 -10.62
CA VAL A 16 0.94 -6.28 -9.77
C VAL A 16 -0.13 -5.50 -10.56
N LEU A 17 0.20 -4.98 -11.74
CA LEU A 17 -0.78 -4.28 -12.57
C LEU A 17 -1.96 -5.19 -12.93
N GLY A 18 -3.18 -4.65 -12.77
CA GLY A 18 -4.43 -5.41 -12.98
C GLY A 18 -4.86 -6.28 -11.80
N ARG A 19 -4.13 -6.27 -10.68
CA ARG A 19 -4.48 -6.99 -9.45
C ARG A 19 -4.98 -6.01 -8.37
N SER A 20 -5.67 -6.54 -7.35
CA SER A 20 -6.04 -5.74 -6.17
C SER A 20 -4.78 -5.26 -5.45
N ALA A 21 -4.83 -4.05 -4.91
CA ALA A 21 -3.77 -3.49 -4.06
C ALA A 21 -3.52 -4.36 -2.81
N ASP A 22 -4.54 -5.10 -2.34
CA ASP A 22 -4.41 -6.01 -1.19
C ASP A 22 -3.44 -7.18 -1.44
N ALA A 23 -3.17 -7.51 -2.70
CA ALA A 23 -2.16 -8.52 -3.03
C ALA A 23 -0.74 -8.10 -2.59
N VAL A 24 -0.51 -6.80 -2.40
CA VAL A 24 0.76 -6.20 -1.97
C VAL A 24 0.66 -5.66 -0.54
N LEU A 25 -0.49 -5.07 -0.20
CA LEU A 25 -0.68 -4.23 0.98
C LEU A 25 -1.61 -4.84 2.03
N ALA A 26 -1.96 -6.13 1.91
CA ALA A 26 -2.60 -6.83 3.01
C ALA A 26 -1.67 -6.83 4.22
N ASP A 27 -2.24 -6.50 5.37
CA ASP A 27 -1.55 -6.56 6.64
C ASP A 27 -1.03 -7.99 6.89
N ALA A 28 0.27 -8.14 7.13
CA ALA A 28 0.89 -9.47 7.18
C ALA A 28 0.49 -10.28 8.42
N GLU A 29 0.01 -9.62 9.48
CA GLU A 29 -0.42 -10.30 10.72
C GLU A 29 -1.89 -10.73 10.63
N THR A 30 -2.76 -9.85 10.15
CA THR A 30 -4.22 -10.04 10.14
C THR A 30 -4.78 -10.46 8.78
N GLY A 31 -4.01 -10.27 7.70
CA GLY A 31 -4.46 -10.47 6.32
C GLY A 31 -5.44 -9.40 5.84
N ALA A 32 -5.71 -8.36 6.63
CA ALA A 32 -6.68 -7.33 6.29
C ALA A 32 -6.18 -6.47 5.12
N GLY A 33 -6.99 -6.38 4.07
CA GLY A 33 -6.71 -5.53 2.91
C GLY A 33 -6.91 -4.04 3.20
N VAL A 34 -6.29 -3.20 2.38
CA VAL A 34 -6.43 -1.74 2.42
C VAL A 34 -7.88 -1.33 2.14
N SER A 35 -8.58 -2.10 1.30
CA SER A 35 -10.01 -1.85 1.01
C SER A 35 -10.92 -2.07 2.20
N ALA A 36 -10.58 -3.02 3.09
CA ALA A 36 -11.34 -3.33 4.29
C ALA A 36 -11.01 -2.37 5.43
N ALA A 37 -9.78 -1.83 5.45
CA ALA A 37 -9.42 -0.76 6.34
C ALA A 37 -10.24 0.48 6.00
N TRP A 38 -10.30 0.91 4.73
CA TRP A 38 -10.88 2.20 4.33
C TRP A 38 -12.30 2.48 4.88
N GLY A 39 -12.41 3.55 5.66
CA GLY A 39 -13.63 4.00 6.34
C GLY A 39 -14.47 5.02 5.58
N GLY A 40 -14.29 5.16 4.26
CA GLY A 40 -15.14 5.99 3.41
C GLY A 40 -14.75 7.48 3.26
N GLY A 41 -13.66 7.92 3.89
CA GLY A 41 -13.18 9.31 3.81
C GLY A 41 -12.27 9.62 2.60
N PRO A 42 -12.12 10.91 2.21
CA PRO A 42 -11.29 11.32 1.07
C PRO A 42 -9.78 11.18 1.32
N ALA A 43 -9.37 11.06 2.58
CA ALA A 43 -8.00 10.77 2.98
C ALA A 43 -8.01 9.88 4.22
N TRP A 44 -7.06 8.96 4.29
CA TRP A 44 -6.88 8.01 5.38
C TRP A 44 -5.38 7.77 5.59
N SER A 45 -4.94 7.62 6.84
CA SER A 45 -3.63 7.06 7.19
C SER A 45 -3.79 5.79 8.03
N ALA A 46 -3.19 4.68 7.60
CA ALA A 46 -3.16 3.47 8.42
C ALA A 46 -1.92 3.50 9.33
N ARG A 47 -2.07 3.01 10.57
CA ARG A 47 -0.93 2.69 11.44
C ARG A 47 0.00 1.68 10.74
N PRO A 48 1.26 1.49 11.21
CA PRO A 48 2.21 0.60 10.56
C PRO A 48 1.53 -0.73 10.27
N SER A 49 1.35 -1.01 8.99
CA SER A 49 0.79 -2.27 8.52
C SER A 49 1.96 -2.98 7.89
N ALA A 50 2.09 -4.26 8.20
CA ALA A 50 3.14 -5.06 7.61
C ALA A 50 2.70 -5.36 6.17
N GLY A 51 3.16 -4.58 5.19
CA GLY A 51 2.96 -4.95 3.79
C GLY A 51 3.69 -6.26 3.49
N ARG A 52 3.31 -6.96 2.41
CA ARG A 52 3.95 -8.24 2.06
C ARG A 52 4.95 -8.04 0.94
N ARG A 53 6.22 -8.40 1.17
CA ARG A 53 7.21 -8.49 0.09
C ARG A 53 6.90 -9.67 -0.84
N GLY A 54 7.42 -9.62 -2.06
CA GLY A 54 7.31 -10.72 -3.04
C GLY A 54 7.91 -12.05 -2.58
N ASP A 55 8.84 -12.03 -1.61
CA ASP A 55 9.40 -13.21 -0.95
C ASP A 55 8.54 -13.75 0.21
N GLY A 56 7.39 -13.12 0.48
CA GLY A 56 6.46 -13.47 1.54
C GLY A 56 6.78 -12.87 2.91
N ARG A 57 7.92 -12.17 3.08
CA ARG A 57 8.29 -11.54 4.36
C ARG A 57 7.45 -10.28 4.62
N PRO A 58 7.08 -10.01 5.88
CA PRO A 58 6.48 -8.73 6.25
C PRO A 58 7.51 -7.60 6.08
N VAL A 59 7.07 -6.45 5.56
CA VAL A 59 7.83 -5.20 5.57
C VAL A 59 7.03 -4.14 6.33
N PRO A 60 7.58 -3.57 7.42
CA PRO A 60 6.84 -2.62 8.25
C PRO A 60 6.73 -1.28 7.51
N VAL A 61 5.52 -0.90 7.09
CA VAL A 61 5.30 0.35 6.35
C VAL A 61 4.21 1.21 6.97
N SER A 62 4.43 2.52 6.95
CA SER A 62 3.35 3.49 7.14
C SER A 62 2.67 3.75 5.81
N LEU A 63 1.34 3.66 5.78
CA LEU A 63 0.54 3.84 4.57
C LEU A 63 -0.32 5.09 4.67
N SER A 64 -0.30 5.90 3.62
CA SER A 64 -1.22 7.03 3.41
C SER A 64 -2.00 6.81 2.13
N LEU A 65 -3.32 6.99 2.19
CA LEU A 65 -4.25 6.84 1.07
C LEU A 65 -4.98 8.16 0.85
N THR A 66 -4.94 8.67 -0.38
CA THR A 66 -5.60 9.91 -0.78
C THR A 66 -6.44 9.67 -2.02
N GLN A 67 -7.71 10.07 -1.97
CA GLN A 67 -8.60 10.01 -3.12
C GLN A 67 -8.24 11.12 -4.11
N LEU A 68 -8.12 10.77 -5.38
CA LEU A 68 -7.89 11.70 -6.48
C LEU A 68 -9.13 11.81 -7.34
N ALA A 69 -9.55 13.04 -7.64
CA ALA A 69 -10.53 13.31 -8.69
C ALA A 69 -9.82 13.26 -10.05
N LEU A 70 -10.18 12.31 -10.90
CA LEU A 70 -9.56 12.11 -12.22
C LEU A 70 -10.40 12.72 -13.37
N GLY A 71 -11.52 13.37 -13.04
CA GLY A 71 -12.45 13.95 -14.01
C GLY A 71 -13.90 13.74 -13.59
N VAL A 72 -14.83 14.02 -14.50
CA VAL A 72 -16.27 13.90 -14.23
C VAL A 72 -16.63 12.44 -13.97
N GLY A 73 -17.00 12.13 -12.73
CA GLY A 73 -17.42 10.79 -12.30
C GLY A 73 -16.30 9.76 -12.13
N ALA A 74 -15.03 10.15 -12.33
CA ALA A 74 -13.88 9.26 -12.19
C ALA A 74 -13.10 9.57 -10.91
N THR A 75 -12.99 8.57 -10.05
CA THR A 75 -12.16 8.60 -8.84
C THR A 75 -10.99 7.63 -8.96
N GLY A 76 -9.82 8.10 -8.55
CA GLY A 76 -8.62 7.29 -8.37
C GLY A 76 -8.13 7.36 -6.94
N TRP A 77 -7.09 6.60 -6.66
CA TRP A 77 -6.47 6.55 -5.34
C TRP A 77 -4.96 6.67 -5.49
N LEU A 78 -4.36 7.58 -4.74
CA LEU A 78 -2.92 7.63 -4.51
C LEU A 78 -2.63 6.96 -3.17
N LEU A 79 -1.83 5.91 -3.22
CA LEU A 79 -1.31 5.27 -2.03
C LEU A 79 0.20 5.48 -1.95
N VAL A 80 0.66 5.95 -0.79
CA VAL A 80 2.06 6.17 -0.49
C VAL A 80 2.43 5.24 0.66
N ALA A 81 3.45 4.42 0.43
CA ALA A 81 4.05 3.56 1.43
C ALA A 81 5.43 4.10 1.78
N MET A 82 5.71 4.22 3.07
CA MET A 82 7.02 4.58 3.59
C MET A 82 7.48 3.51 4.55
N ASP A 83 8.77 3.16 4.49
CA ASP A 83 9.38 2.31 5.50
C ASP A 83 9.18 2.92 6.89
N SER A 84 8.73 2.11 7.84
CA SER A 84 8.46 2.52 9.21
C SER A 84 9.43 1.92 10.21
N GLU A 85 10.43 1.14 9.77
CA GLU A 85 11.54 0.78 10.65
C GLU A 85 12.21 2.06 11.16
N PRO A 86 12.34 2.23 12.48
CA PRO A 86 13.19 3.29 13.00
C PRO A 86 14.62 2.96 12.56
N ALA A 87 15.25 3.88 11.84
CA ALA A 87 16.66 3.82 11.50
C ALA A 87 17.47 3.64 12.79
N HIS A 88 17.81 2.40 13.14
CA HIS A 88 18.73 2.11 14.22
C HIS A 88 20.12 2.51 13.72
N ARG A 89 20.57 3.66 14.22
CA ARG A 89 21.90 4.23 14.00
C ARG A 89 22.91 3.58 14.92
#